data_AF-A0A1I5I6U4-F1
#
_entry.id   AF-A0A1I5I6U4-F1
#
_cell.length_a   1.000
_cell.length_b   1.000
_cell.length_c   1.000
_cell.angle_alpha   90.00
_cell.angle_beta   90.00
_cell.angle_gamma   90.00
#
_symmetry.space_group_name_H-M   'P 1'
#
loop_
_entity.id
_entity.type
_entity.pdbx_description
1 polymer ?
#
loop_
_entity_poly.entity_id
_entity_poly.type
_entity_poly.pdbx_seq_one_letter_code
_entity_poly.pdbx_strand_id
1 'polypeptide(L)'
;MTTSPQRPELPPTRVAERLAAFVAWLATRVEHEETRSACREVAEAYLLFAERDHGTPESRRSRFLQAYHGVAPGTVHAGLNLLAEHEAVVRKTLPIDG
;
A
#
# COMPACT_ATOMS: atom_id res chain seq x y z
N MET A 1 -7.02 -33.45 26.91
CA MET A 1 -6.32 -33.77 25.64
C MET A 1 -7.12 -33.07 24.54
N THR A 2 -6.97 -31.76 24.37
CA THR A 2 -5.89 -31.01 23.68
C THR A 2 -6.04 -31.06 22.16
N THR A 3 -6.16 -29.84 21.61
CA THR A 3 -5.93 -29.42 20.22
C THR A 3 -7.13 -29.47 19.28
N SER A 4 -7.94 -28.40 19.28
CA SER A 4 -8.62 -27.96 18.06
C SER A 4 -7.55 -27.60 17.02
N PRO A 5 -7.63 -28.11 15.78
CA PRO A 5 -6.66 -27.77 14.74
C PRO A 5 -6.72 -26.26 14.44
N GLN A 6 -5.57 -25.62 14.47
CA GLN A 6 -5.36 -24.20 14.16
C GLN A 6 -6.08 -23.82 12.87
N ARG A 7 -6.94 -22.80 12.91
CA ARG A 7 -7.39 -22.09 11.71
C ARG A 7 -6.24 -21.15 11.30
N PRO A 8 -5.53 -21.37 10.18
CA PRO A 8 -4.45 -20.47 9.78
C PRO A 8 -5.06 -19.40 8.88
N GLU A 9 -5.57 -18.32 9.46
CA GLU A 9 -6.05 -17.18 8.67
C GLU A 9 -5.84 -15.88 9.45
N LEU A 10 -4.75 -15.16 9.15
CA LEU A 10 -4.56 -13.70 9.18
C LEU A 10 -3.15 -13.38 8.59
N PRO A 11 -2.91 -12.29 7.81
CA PRO A 11 -3.55 -10.98 8.01
C PRO A 11 -3.91 -10.18 6.71
N PRO A 12 -5.17 -10.20 6.25
CA PRO A 12 -5.72 -9.10 5.45
C PRO A 12 -5.76 -7.76 6.21
N THR A 13 -5.54 -7.77 7.53
CA THR A 13 -5.53 -6.60 8.42
C THR A 13 -4.39 -5.64 8.15
N ARG A 14 -3.16 -6.12 7.85
CA ARG A 14 -2.00 -5.21 7.71
C ARG A 14 -2.10 -4.33 6.46
N VAL A 15 -2.59 -4.87 5.34
CA VAL A 15 -2.86 -4.08 4.14
C VAL A 15 -3.99 -3.10 4.40
N ALA A 16 -5.08 -3.54 5.04
CA ALA A 16 -6.21 -2.68 5.36
C ALA A 16 -5.81 -1.52 6.29
N GLU A 17 -5.01 -1.76 7.32
CA GLU A 17 -4.50 -0.73 8.23
C GLU A 17 -3.58 0.27 7.52
N ARG A 18 -2.63 -0.22 6.71
CA ARG A 18 -1.75 0.64 5.92
C ARG A 18 -2.52 1.48 4.91
N LEU A 19 -3.53 0.88 4.27
CA LEU A 19 -4.39 1.55 3.31
C LEU A 19 -5.26 2.61 4.01
N ALA A 20 -5.82 2.31 5.18
CA ALA A 20 -6.63 3.28 5.94
C ALA A 20 -5.79 4.50 6.36
N ALA A 21 -4.58 4.28 6.88
CA ALA A 21 -3.65 5.36 7.24
C ALA A 21 -3.27 6.20 6.00
N PHE A 22 -2.98 5.53 4.89
CA PHE A 22 -2.68 6.19 3.62
C PHE A 22 -3.86 7.03 3.11
N VAL A 23 -5.08 6.51 3.15
CA VAL A 23 -6.29 7.24 2.70
C VAL A 23 -6.57 8.46 3.57
N ALA A 24 -6.41 8.33 4.89
CA ALA A 24 -6.56 9.46 5.81
C ALA A 24 -5.53 10.56 5.53
N TRP A 25 -4.26 10.18 5.33
CA TRP A 25 -3.21 11.11 4.95
C TRP A 25 -3.44 11.73 3.57
N LEU A 26 -3.90 10.94 2.59
CA LEU A 26 -4.18 11.39 1.23
C LEU A 26 -5.29 12.45 1.18
N ALA A 27 -6.29 12.33 2.05
CA ALA A 27 -7.35 13.34 2.20
C ALA A 27 -6.83 14.73 2.64
N THR A 28 -5.64 14.80 3.25
CA THR A 28 -5.00 16.08 3.62
C THR A 28 -4.17 16.70 2.49
N ARG A 29 -3.88 15.94 1.42
CA ARG A 29 -2.93 16.32 0.36
C ARG A 29 -3.59 16.54 -0.99
N VAL A 30 -4.67 15.81 -1.27
CA VAL A 30 -5.34 15.79 -2.56
C VAL A 30 -6.78 16.21 -2.37
N GLU A 31 -7.14 17.37 -2.91
CA GLU A 31 -8.48 17.95 -2.77
C GLU A 31 -9.53 17.18 -3.59
N HIS A 32 -9.14 16.71 -4.78
CA HIS A 32 -10.05 16.04 -5.70
C HIS A 32 -10.32 14.57 -5.33
N GLU A 33 -11.59 14.23 -5.13
CA GLU A 33 -12.03 12.88 -4.77
C GLU A 33 -11.73 11.82 -5.82
N GLU A 34 -11.84 12.16 -7.11
CA GLU A 34 -11.53 11.24 -8.20
C GLU A 34 -10.05 10.82 -8.15
N THR A 35 -9.16 11.81 -7.99
CA THR A 35 -7.72 11.56 -7.82
C THR A 35 -7.44 10.74 -6.56
N ARG A 36 -8.12 11.03 -5.43
CA ARG A 36 -7.98 10.23 -4.20
C ARG A 36 -8.39 8.79 -4.41
N SER A 37 -9.50 8.56 -5.10
CA SER A 37 -10.04 7.23 -5.37
C SER A 37 -9.10 6.42 -6.26
N ALA A 38 -8.59 7.02 -7.33
CA ALA A 38 -7.64 6.35 -8.21
C ALA A 38 -6.30 6.06 -7.51
N CYS A 39 -5.78 6.98 -6.69
CA CYS A 39 -4.58 6.74 -5.91
C CYS A 39 -4.78 5.67 -4.83
N ARG A 40 -5.96 5.60 -4.20
CA ARG A 40 -6.32 4.54 -3.26
C ARG A 40 -6.31 3.17 -3.94
N GLU A 41 -6.94 3.05 -5.11
CA GLU A 41 -7.01 1.80 -5.86
C GLU A 41 -5.60 1.29 -6.22
N VAL A 42 -4.75 2.19 -6.75
CA VAL A 42 -3.35 1.87 -7.06
C VAL A 42 -2.58 1.42 -5.81
N ALA A 43 -2.76 2.12 -4.68
CA ALA A 43 -2.09 1.78 -3.43
C ALA A 43 -2.54 0.42 -2.89
N GLU A 44 -3.84 0.13 -2.91
CA GLU A 44 -4.40 -1.15 -2.50
C GLU A 44 -3.85 -2.30 -3.37
N ALA A 45 -3.92 -2.15 -4.69
CA ALA A 45 -3.41 -3.12 -5.64
C ALA A 45 -1.90 -3.38 -5.44
N TYR A 46 -1.13 -2.31 -5.24
CA TYR A 46 0.31 -2.43 -4.98
C TYR A 46 0.61 -3.11 -3.64
N LEU A 47 -0.12 -2.78 -2.57
CA LEU A 47 0.09 -3.40 -1.25
C LEU A 47 -0.23 -4.91 -1.30
N LEU A 48 -1.32 -5.30 -1.96
CA LEU A 48 -1.68 -6.71 -2.17
C LEU A 48 -0.64 -7.45 -3.03
N PHE A 49 -0.14 -6.81 -4.09
CA PHE A 49 0.94 -7.35 -4.90
C PHE A 49 2.23 -7.52 -4.08
N ALA A 50 2.56 -6.52 -3.26
CA ALA A 50 3.76 -6.47 -2.44
C ALA A 50 3.84 -7.55 -1.36
N GLU A 51 2.70 -7.99 -0.84
CA GLU A 51 2.66 -9.11 0.13
C GLU A 51 3.08 -10.44 -0.50
N ARG A 52 2.92 -10.58 -1.82
CA ARG A 52 3.24 -11.81 -2.57
C ARG A 52 4.61 -11.76 -3.26
N ASP A 53 5.15 -10.57 -3.51
CA ASP A 53 6.44 -10.38 -4.16
C ASP A 53 7.57 -10.12 -3.14
N HIS A 54 8.49 -11.06 -3.01
CA HIS A 54 9.68 -10.97 -2.15
C HIS A 54 10.83 -10.13 -2.74
N GLY A 55 10.60 -9.42 -3.85
CA GLY A 55 11.59 -8.56 -4.47
C GLY A 55 11.90 -7.32 -3.65
N THR A 56 13.02 -6.66 -4.01
CA THR A 56 13.36 -5.34 -3.48
C THR A 56 12.25 -4.33 -3.82
N PRO A 57 12.11 -3.24 -3.05
CA PRO A 57 11.09 -2.21 -3.32
C PRO A 57 11.14 -1.70 -4.76
N GLU A 58 12.34 -1.52 -5.33
CA GLU A 58 12.54 -1.04 -6.69
C GLU A 58 12.12 -2.07 -7.74
N SER A 59 12.55 -3.33 -7.59
CA SER A 59 12.15 -4.41 -8.50
C SER A 59 10.66 -4.68 -8.44
N ARG A 60 10.08 -4.63 -7.24
CA ARG A 60 8.63 -4.79 -7.03
C ARG A 60 7.84 -3.68 -7.70
N ARG A 61 8.27 -2.42 -7.54
CA ARG A 61 7.66 -1.27 -8.22
C ARG A 61 7.69 -1.45 -9.74
N SER A 62 8.83 -1.84 -10.30
CA SER A 62 8.96 -2.07 -11.74
C SER A 62 8.06 -3.20 -12.23
N ARG A 63 8.01 -4.34 -11.52
CA ARG A 63 7.13 -5.47 -11.86
C ARG A 63 5.65 -5.11 -11.76
N PHE A 64 5.26 -4.36 -10.73
CA PHE A 64 3.88 -3.90 -10.58
C PHE A 64 3.49 -2.97 -11.73
N LEU A 65 4.35 -2.02 -12.13
CA LEU A 65 4.10 -1.13 -13.27
C LEU A 65 3.94 -1.90 -14.59
N GLN A 66 4.62 -3.03 -14.75
CA GLN A 66 4.48 -3.89 -15.93
C GLN A 66 3.21 -4.75 -15.91
N ALA A 67 2.69 -5.08 -14.72
CA ALA A 67 1.56 -5.99 -14.55
C ALA A 67 0.21 -5.26 -14.34
N TYR A 68 0.22 -4.02 -13.86
CA TYR A 68 -0.98 -3.28 -13.51
C TYR A 68 -1.45 -2.38 -14.65
N HIS A 69 -2.65 -2.66 -15.15
CA HIS A 69 -3.27 -1.90 -16.26
C HIS A 69 -4.66 -1.35 -15.90
N GLY A 70 -5.03 -1.32 -14.61
CA GLY A 70 -6.35 -0.90 -14.15
C GLY A 70 -6.64 0.60 -14.35
N VAL A 71 -5.60 1.44 -14.41
CA VAL A 71 -5.71 2.89 -14.62
C VAL A 71 -4.61 3.42 -15.52
N ALA A 72 -4.72 4.69 -15.92
CA ALA A 72 -3.72 5.36 -16.74
C ALA A 72 -2.31 5.34 -16.09
N PRO A 73 -1.24 5.11 -16.86
CA PRO A 73 0.12 4.98 -16.32
C PRO A 73 0.58 6.15 -15.44
N GLY A 74 0.18 7.38 -15.80
CA GLY A 74 0.49 8.58 -15.01
C GLY A 74 -0.12 8.54 -13.61
N THR A 75 -1.35 8.02 -13.50
CA THR A 75 -2.06 7.85 -12.22
C THR A 75 -1.42 6.74 -11.38
N VAL A 76 -0.97 5.66 -12.01
CA VAL A 76 -0.21 4.60 -11.32
C VAL A 76 1.07 5.18 -10.72
N HIS A 77 1.83 5.96 -11.50
CA HIS A 77 3.05 6.59 -11.02
C HIS A 77 2.79 7.56 -9.86
N ALA A 78 1.77 8.41 -9.98
CA ALA A 78 1.38 9.35 -8.93
C ALA A 78 0.97 8.65 -7.63
N GLY A 79 0.11 7.62 -7.73
CA GLY A 79 -0.34 6.83 -6.57
C GLY A 79 0.82 6.15 -5.86
N LEU A 80 1.74 5.52 -6.61
CA LEU A 80 2.92 4.87 -6.02
C LEU A 80 3.91 5.89 -5.43
N ASN A 81 3.99 7.10 -5.95
CA ASN A 81 4.85 8.15 -5.39
C ASN A 81 4.29 8.67 -4.07
N LEU A 82 2.99 8.95 -4.01
CA LEU A 82 2.30 9.36 -2.79
C LEU A 82 2.35 8.29 -1.70
N LEU A 83 2.20 7.02 -2.07
CA LEU A 83 2.34 5.92 -1.13
C LEU A 83 3.76 5.85 -0.55
N ALA A 84 4.79 5.96 -1.39
CA ALA A 84 6.18 5.98 -0.93
C ALA A 84 6.49 7.20 -0.03
N GLU A 85 5.92 8.37 -0.34
CA GLU A 85 6.03 9.55 0.51
C GLU A 85 5.40 9.32 1.89
N HIS A 86 4.18 8.79 1.93
CA HIS A 86 3.50 8.43 3.18
C HIS A 86 4.34 7.46 4.02
N GLU A 87 4.88 6.41 3.41
CA GLU A 87 5.74 5.45 4.12
C GLU A 87 7.04 6.07 4.64
N ALA A 88 7.58 7.06 3.94
CA ALA A 88 8.76 7.81 4.40
C ALA A 88 8.41 8.71 5.59
N VAL A 89 7.23 9.36 5.57
CA VAL A 89 6.71 10.14 6.71
C VAL A 89 6.53 9.23 7.92
N VAL A 90 5.79 8.12 7.77
CA VAL A 90 5.55 7.16 8.86
C VAL A 90 6.88 6.66 9.47
N ARG A 91 7.85 6.31 8.63
CA ARG A 91 9.19 5.88 9.10
C ARG A 91 9.95 6.95 9.87
N LYS A 92 9.78 8.23 9.53
CA LYS A 92 10.42 9.36 10.24
C LYS A 92 9.69 9.72 11.53
N THR A 93 8.39 9.44 11.62
CA THR A 93 7.56 9.77 12.79
C THR A 93 7.46 8.65 13.81
N LEU A 94 7.85 7.42 13.46
CA LEU A 94 8.00 6.34 14.43
C LEU A 94 9.18 6.68 15.35
N PRO A 95 9.01 6.66 16.69
CA PRO A 95 10.14 6.78 17.59
C PRO A 95 11.12 5.66 17.27
N ILE A 96 12.41 6.02 17.15
CA ILE A 96 13.47 5.01 17.18
C ILE A 96 13.42 4.46 18.61
N ASP A 97 12.71 3.35 18.81
CA ASP A 97 12.93 2.53 20.00
C ASP A 97 14.42 2.15 19.99
N GLY A 98 15.16 2.78 20.90
CA GLY A 98 16.57 2.53 21.16
C GLY A 98 16.79 1.31 22.05
#